data_AF-A0A4S2MBJ3-F1
#
_entry.id   AF-A0A4S2MBJ3-F1
#
_cell.length_a   1.000
_cell.length_b   1.000
_cell.length_c   1.000
_cell.angle_alpha   90.00
_cell.angle_beta   90.00
_cell.angle_gamma   90.00
#
_symmetry.space_group_name_H-M   'P 1'
#
loop_
_entity.id
_entity.type
_entity.pdbx_description
1 polymer ?
#
loop_
_entity_poly.entity_id
_entity_poly.type
_entity_poly.pdbx_seq_one_letter_code
_entity_poly.pdbx_strand_id
1 'polypeptide(L)'
;MPANARRTRDPADRFSYLVHHCEGEAAQAIRRCSVMEPEKGYAGALLIVERRFGDLHIIATTSIEELTEGPTLKADDHKALISLADDMMICSATLKQLQYPNDLNSCRNIGAIVARLSTTMQTEWFNLEAKSFKFKHDPTFDKLANFISDKVDAAAAQTVYTVGPSYMRPQSNPVRPQPTHIPLYKAAFLTTQIGNSRSGQVRLPVNCAQCGSSHYLDQCPEFV
;
A
#
# COMPACT_ATOMS: atom_id res chain seq x y z
N MET A 1 9.20 -8.04 -16.50
CA MET A 1 8.98 -9.46 -16.87
C MET A 1 8.54 -10.21 -15.62
N PRO A 2 7.24 -10.31 -15.28
CA PRO A 2 6.83 -11.10 -14.13
C PRO A 2 6.74 -12.59 -14.52
N ALA A 3 7.10 -13.44 -13.58
CA ALA A 3 7.23 -14.88 -13.72
C ALA A 3 5.94 -15.54 -14.20
N ASN A 4 6.02 -16.31 -15.29
CA ASN A 4 4.95 -17.17 -15.77
C ASN A 4 4.52 -18.14 -14.67
N ALA A 5 3.28 -18.00 -14.21
CA ALA A 5 2.58 -19.03 -13.46
C ALA A 5 2.73 -20.36 -14.21
N ARG A 6 3.30 -21.37 -13.56
CA ARG A 6 3.31 -22.74 -14.09
C ARG A 6 1.85 -23.11 -14.34
N ARG A 7 1.45 -23.32 -15.60
CA ARG A 7 0.16 -23.95 -15.91
C ARG A 7 0.22 -25.38 -15.40
N THR A 8 -0.20 -25.60 -14.16
CA THR A 8 -0.30 -26.93 -13.58
C THR A 8 -1.44 -27.66 -14.29
N ARG A 9 -1.12 -28.81 -14.89
CA ARG A 9 -2.12 -29.67 -15.56
C ARG A 9 -2.96 -30.43 -14.55
N ASP A 10 -2.46 -30.59 -13.33
CA ASP A 10 -3.14 -31.28 -12.26
C ASP A 10 -4.33 -30.46 -11.70
N PRO A 11 -5.54 -31.01 -11.67
CA PRO A 11 -6.74 -30.31 -11.18
C PRO A 11 -6.71 -29.98 -9.69
N ALA A 12 -6.04 -30.78 -8.86
CA ALA A 12 -5.91 -30.49 -7.43
C ALA A 12 -4.97 -29.28 -7.19
N ASP A 13 -3.88 -29.19 -7.95
CA ASP A 13 -3.01 -28.01 -7.95
C ASP A 13 -3.75 -26.75 -8.43
N ARG A 14 -4.56 -26.85 -9.48
CA ARG A 14 -5.38 -25.73 -9.98
C ARG A 14 -6.42 -25.27 -8.97
N PHE A 15 -7.05 -26.20 -8.25
CA PHE A 15 -7.99 -25.88 -7.18
C PHE A 15 -7.28 -25.20 -6.01
N SER A 16 -6.14 -25.74 -5.58
CA SER A 16 -5.32 -25.15 -4.51
C SER A 16 -4.88 -23.74 -4.87
N TYR A 17 -4.46 -23.53 -6.13
CA TYR A 17 -4.13 -22.22 -6.67
C TYR A 17 -5.32 -21.25 -6.63
N LEU A 18 -6.51 -21.68 -7.09
CA LEU A 18 -7.71 -20.86 -7.04
C LEU A 18 -8.08 -20.46 -5.60
N VAL A 19 -8.05 -21.41 -4.66
CA VAL A 19 -8.33 -21.15 -3.25
C VAL A 19 -7.31 -20.18 -2.64
N HIS A 20 -6.04 -20.29 -3.02
CA HIS A 20 -4.98 -19.41 -2.54
C HIS A 20 -5.16 -17.95 -2.99
N HIS A 21 -5.73 -17.73 -4.18
CA HIS A 21 -5.95 -16.39 -4.75
C HIS A 21 -7.34 -15.82 -4.47
N CYS A 22 -8.25 -16.59 -3.88
CA CYS A 22 -9.49 -16.07 -3.34
C CYS A 22 -9.30 -15.69 -1.88
N GLU A 23 -9.92 -14.58 -1.47
CA GLU A 23 -9.94 -14.13 -0.08
C GLU A 23 -11.37 -14.00 0.45
N GLY A 24 -11.51 -13.76 1.76
CA GLY A 24 -12.79 -13.45 2.39
C GLY A 24 -13.91 -14.45 2.08
N GLU A 25 -15.05 -13.92 1.62
CA GLU A 25 -16.24 -14.69 1.31
C GLU A 25 -16.07 -15.59 0.08
N ALA A 26 -15.33 -15.15 -0.94
CA ALA A 26 -15.08 -15.95 -2.13
C ALA A 26 -14.32 -17.24 -1.77
N ALA A 27 -13.27 -17.13 -0.96
CA ALA A 27 -12.52 -18.27 -0.46
C ALA A 27 -13.41 -19.20 0.38
N GLN A 28 -14.24 -18.65 1.27
CA GLN A 28 -15.19 -19.42 2.07
C GLN A 28 -16.16 -20.22 1.22
N ALA A 29 -16.65 -19.62 0.14
CA ALA A 29 -17.63 -20.22 -0.76
C ALA A 29 -17.08 -21.46 -1.49
N ILE A 30 -15.84 -21.38 -1.96
CA ILE A 30 -15.24 -22.45 -2.79
C ILE A 30 -14.51 -23.52 -1.98
N ARG A 31 -14.11 -23.25 -0.73
CA ARG A 31 -13.38 -24.21 0.11
C ARG A 31 -14.07 -25.56 0.24
N ARG A 32 -15.41 -25.58 0.29
CA ARG A 32 -16.19 -26.83 0.44
C ARG A 32 -16.09 -27.75 -0.78
N CYS A 33 -15.66 -27.24 -1.94
CA CYS A 33 -15.45 -28.03 -3.13
C CYS A 33 -14.24 -28.98 -3.01
N SER A 34 -13.38 -28.82 -1.99
CA SER A 34 -12.22 -29.70 -1.75
C SER A 34 -12.59 -31.14 -1.37
N VAL A 35 -13.86 -31.39 -0.99
CA VAL A 35 -14.35 -32.73 -0.61
C VAL A 35 -14.69 -33.58 -1.84
N MET A 36 -14.86 -32.94 -3.00
CA MET A 36 -15.16 -33.61 -4.26
C MET A 36 -13.87 -34.09 -4.94
N GLU A 37 -13.99 -35.04 -5.88
CA GLU A 37 -12.90 -35.41 -6.79
C GLU A 37 -12.26 -34.16 -7.45
N PRO A 38 -10.94 -34.10 -7.63
CA PRO A 38 -10.20 -32.89 -8.00
C PRO A 38 -10.78 -32.10 -9.19
N GLU A 39 -11.13 -32.77 -10.28
CA GLU A 39 -11.73 -32.15 -11.47
C GLU A 39 -13.10 -31.54 -11.18
N LYS A 40 -13.94 -32.27 -10.43
CA LYS A 40 -15.29 -31.83 -10.06
C LYS A 40 -15.24 -30.71 -9.04
N GLY A 41 -14.34 -30.79 -8.07
CA GLY A 41 -14.11 -29.76 -7.07
C GLY A 41 -13.67 -28.45 -7.72
N TYR A 42 -12.69 -28.51 -8.63
CA TYR A 42 -12.24 -27.34 -9.37
C TYR A 42 -13.34 -26.73 -10.26
N ALA A 43 -14.04 -27.55 -11.05
CA ALA A 43 -15.13 -27.06 -11.90
C ALA A 43 -16.28 -26.44 -11.07
N GLY A 44 -16.65 -27.09 -9.96
CA GLY A 44 -17.66 -26.57 -9.03
C GLY A 44 -17.25 -25.24 -8.38
N ALA A 45 -15.98 -25.10 -8.02
CA ALA A 45 -15.45 -23.87 -7.48
C ALA A 45 -15.52 -22.71 -8.48
N LEU A 46 -15.12 -22.95 -9.74
CA LEU A 46 -15.25 -21.94 -10.81
C LEU A 46 -16.71 -21.51 -11.01
N LEU A 47 -17.65 -22.46 -11.03
CA LEU A 47 -19.07 -22.16 -11.17
C LEU A 47 -19.59 -21.31 -10.00
N ILE A 48 -19.15 -21.57 -8.77
CA ILE A 48 -19.51 -20.75 -7.61
C ILE A 48 -18.92 -19.34 -7.75
N VAL A 49 -17.67 -19.21 -8.19
CA VAL A 49 -17.02 -17.91 -8.39
C VAL A 49 -17.79 -17.10 -9.43
N GLU A 50 -18.04 -17.69 -10.59
CA GLU A 50 -18.77 -17.04 -11.68
C GLU A 50 -20.18 -16.63 -11.26
N ARG A 51 -20.93 -17.54 -10.63
CA ARG A 51 -22.31 -17.28 -10.23
C ARG A 51 -22.45 -16.22 -9.13
N ARG A 52 -21.50 -16.13 -8.20
CA ARG A 52 -21.61 -15.25 -7.03
C ARG A 52 -20.84 -13.94 -7.17
N PHE A 53 -19.74 -13.96 -7.93
CA PHE A 53 -18.78 -12.84 -8.00
C PHE A 53 -18.43 -12.46 -9.45
N GLY A 54 -18.96 -13.17 -10.45
CA GLY A 54 -18.69 -12.92 -11.88
C GLY A 54 -19.64 -11.92 -12.54
N ASP A 55 -20.49 -11.24 -11.78
CA ASP A 55 -21.35 -10.20 -12.35
C ASP A 55 -20.50 -9.00 -12.81
N LEU A 56 -20.45 -8.79 -14.12
CA LEU A 56 -19.59 -7.77 -14.73
C LEU A 56 -19.97 -6.36 -14.28
N HIS A 57 -21.25 -6.10 -14.02
CA HIS A 57 -21.70 -4.79 -13.57
C HIS A 57 -21.28 -4.52 -12.13
N ILE A 58 -21.36 -5.54 -11.25
CA ILE A 58 -20.84 -5.46 -9.89
C ILE A 58 -19.33 -5.21 -9.92
N ILE A 59 -18.56 -5.98 -10.72
CA ILE A 59 -17.10 -5.81 -10.84
C ILE A 59 -16.75 -4.40 -11.32
N ALA A 60 -17.43 -3.89 -12.35
CA ALA A 60 -17.21 -2.54 -12.85
C ALA A 60 -17.52 -1.48 -11.77
N THR A 61 -18.64 -1.63 -11.06
CA THR A 61 -19.06 -0.71 -10.00
C THR A 61 -18.09 -0.70 -8.83
N THR A 62 -17.70 -1.88 -8.32
CA THR A 62 -16.71 -1.98 -7.24
C THR A 62 -15.37 -1.36 -7.64
N SER A 63 -14.92 -1.57 -8.88
CA SER A 63 -13.68 -0.96 -9.36
C SER A 63 -13.74 0.57 -9.43
N ILE A 64 -14.91 1.15 -9.75
CA ILE A 64 -15.11 2.61 -9.69
C ILE A 64 -15.18 3.09 -8.23
N GLU A 65 -15.84 2.33 -7.34
CA GLU A 65 -15.94 2.64 -5.91
C GLU A 65 -14.56 2.68 -5.25
N GLU A 66 -13.63 1.79 -5.61
CA GLU A 66 -12.24 1.82 -5.13
C GLU A 66 -11.52 3.16 -5.43
N LEU A 67 -11.87 3.80 -6.54
CA LEU A 67 -11.35 5.12 -6.91
C LEU A 67 -12.11 6.28 -6.28
N THR A 68 -13.42 6.15 -6.13
CA THR A 68 -14.31 7.26 -5.75
C THR A 68 -14.55 7.33 -4.25
N GLU A 69 -14.42 6.21 -3.55
CA GLU A 69 -14.60 6.10 -2.11
C GLU A 69 -13.25 6.11 -1.36
N GLY A 70 -13.29 6.53 -0.11
CA GLY A 70 -12.12 6.56 0.76
C GLY A 70 -11.73 7.96 1.22
N PRO A 71 -10.71 8.06 2.09
CA PRO A 71 -10.33 9.33 2.69
C PRO A 71 -9.68 10.26 1.67
N THR A 72 -9.76 11.56 1.95
CA THR A 72 -8.98 12.57 1.25
C THR A 72 -7.48 12.32 1.47
N LEU A 73 -6.73 12.30 0.37
CA LEU A 73 -5.28 12.19 0.33
C LEU A 73 -4.64 13.44 0.93
N LYS A 74 -3.63 13.22 1.77
CA LYS A 74 -2.81 14.31 2.30
C LYS A 74 -1.80 14.77 1.24
N ALA A 75 -1.42 16.04 1.29
CA ALA A 75 -0.51 16.63 0.31
C ALA A 75 0.90 16.01 0.33
N ASP A 76 1.31 15.43 1.45
CA ASP A 76 2.61 14.80 1.67
C ASP A 76 2.57 13.26 1.53
N ASP A 77 1.39 12.66 1.32
CA ASP A 77 1.24 11.21 1.20
C ASP A 77 1.46 10.74 -0.24
N HIS A 78 2.74 10.74 -0.62
CA HIS A 78 3.20 10.33 -1.95
C HIS A 78 2.81 8.88 -2.26
N LYS A 79 2.82 8.00 -1.26
CA LYS A 79 2.50 6.59 -1.44
C LYS A 79 1.03 6.39 -1.78
N ALA A 80 0.14 7.10 -1.09
CA ALA A 80 -1.29 7.02 -1.38
C ALA A 80 -1.62 7.63 -2.75
N LEU A 81 -0.90 8.67 -3.19
CA LEU A 81 -1.05 9.22 -4.53
C LEU A 81 -0.59 8.25 -5.63
N ILE A 82 0.54 7.56 -5.43
CA ILE A 82 1.02 6.50 -6.33
C ILE A 82 -0.01 5.38 -6.42
N SER A 83 -0.52 4.90 -5.28
CA SER A 83 -1.56 3.87 -5.25
C SER A 83 -2.79 4.29 -6.04
N LEU A 84 -3.28 5.52 -5.86
CA LEU A 84 -4.41 6.02 -6.62
C LEU A 84 -4.14 6.02 -8.13
N ALA A 85 -2.94 6.41 -8.56
CA ALA A 85 -2.56 6.39 -9.97
C ALA A 85 -2.56 4.97 -10.55
N ASP A 86 -2.00 4.01 -9.81
CA ASP A 86 -1.99 2.58 -10.19
C ASP A 86 -3.42 2.02 -10.26
N ASP A 87 -4.24 2.32 -9.25
CA ASP A 87 -5.64 1.90 -9.18
C ASP A 87 -6.44 2.49 -10.37
N MET A 88 -6.20 3.75 -10.73
CA MET A 88 -6.83 4.37 -11.90
C MET A 88 -6.45 3.67 -13.21
N MET A 89 -5.19 3.26 -13.37
CA MET A 89 -4.75 2.50 -14.54
C MET A 89 -5.42 1.12 -14.60
N ILE A 90 -5.45 0.41 -13.46
CA ILE A 90 -6.09 -0.91 -13.35
C ILE A 90 -7.59 -0.80 -13.66
N CYS A 91 -8.28 0.15 -13.04
CA CYS A 91 -9.70 0.40 -13.26
C CYS A 91 -10.02 0.70 -14.74
N SER A 92 -9.24 1.58 -15.39
CA SER A 92 -9.39 1.88 -16.82
C SER A 92 -9.25 0.62 -17.69
N ALA A 93 -8.24 -0.22 -17.40
CA ALA A 93 -8.04 -1.48 -18.11
C ALA A 93 -9.19 -2.47 -17.88
N THR A 94 -9.65 -2.61 -16.64
CA THR A 94 -10.78 -3.46 -16.26
C THR A 94 -12.05 -3.03 -16.99
N LEU A 95 -12.45 -1.76 -16.91
CA LEU A 95 -13.68 -1.30 -17.55
C LEU A 95 -13.64 -1.38 -19.08
N LYS A 96 -12.46 -1.21 -19.70
CA LYS A 96 -12.28 -1.46 -21.14
C LYS A 96 -12.52 -2.92 -21.50
N GLN A 97 -12.02 -3.88 -20.70
CA GLN A 97 -12.27 -5.30 -20.92
C GLN A 97 -13.74 -5.68 -20.71
N LEU A 98 -14.40 -5.04 -19.75
CA LEU A 98 -15.82 -5.25 -19.44
C LEU A 98 -16.79 -4.50 -20.38
N GLN A 99 -16.27 -3.71 -21.34
CA GLN A 99 -17.06 -2.89 -22.26
C GLN A 99 -17.85 -1.75 -21.59
N TYR A 100 -17.37 -1.24 -20.45
CA TYR A 100 -17.91 -0.07 -19.74
C TYR A 100 -16.98 1.17 -19.72
N PRO A 101 -16.16 1.47 -20.76
CA PRO A 101 -15.16 2.53 -20.66
C PRO A 101 -15.75 3.94 -20.44
N ASN A 102 -17.01 4.16 -20.80
CA ASN A 102 -17.67 5.45 -20.69
C ASN A 102 -18.12 5.79 -19.27
N ASP A 103 -18.31 4.80 -18.40
CA ASP A 103 -18.79 5.01 -17.03
C ASP A 103 -17.79 5.85 -16.21
N LEU A 104 -16.50 5.72 -16.52
CA LEU A 104 -15.43 6.52 -15.91
C LEU A 104 -15.52 8.02 -16.25
N ASN A 105 -16.08 8.36 -17.42
CA ASN A 105 -16.18 9.75 -17.87
C ASN A 105 -17.41 10.49 -17.29
N SER A 106 -18.19 9.84 -16.41
CA SER A 106 -19.27 10.50 -15.71
C SER A 106 -18.74 11.62 -14.80
N CYS A 107 -19.37 12.81 -14.87
CA CYS A 107 -19.05 13.94 -13.99
C CYS A 107 -19.09 13.56 -12.50
N ARG A 108 -19.97 12.61 -12.11
CA ARG A 108 -20.06 12.11 -10.74
C ARG A 108 -18.76 11.40 -10.33
N ASN A 109 -18.25 10.53 -11.19
CA ASN A 109 -17.08 9.70 -10.88
C ASN A 109 -15.81 10.54 -10.89
N ILE A 110 -15.62 11.38 -11.92
CA ILE A 110 -14.51 12.34 -11.98
C ILE A 110 -14.54 13.26 -10.75
N GLY A 111 -15.71 13.83 -10.42
CA GLY A 111 -15.86 14.72 -9.26
C GLY A 111 -15.52 14.03 -7.94
N ALA A 112 -15.94 12.78 -7.75
CA ALA A 112 -15.63 12.01 -6.54
C ALA A 112 -14.13 11.69 -6.40
N ILE A 113 -13.45 11.33 -7.49
CA ILE A 113 -11.99 11.13 -7.46
C ILE A 113 -11.26 12.43 -7.13
N VAL A 114 -11.66 13.54 -7.76
CA VAL A 114 -11.08 14.87 -7.48
C VAL A 114 -11.28 15.25 -6.01
N ALA A 115 -12.45 14.97 -5.42
CA ALA A 115 -12.74 15.25 -4.01
C ALA A 115 -11.81 14.48 -3.03
N ARG A 116 -11.25 13.34 -3.47
CA ARG A 116 -10.24 12.62 -2.69
C ARG A 116 -8.85 13.26 -2.78
N LEU A 117 -8.55 14.11 -3.76
CA LEU A 117 -7.24 14.75 -3.85
C LEU A 117 -7.05 15.81 -2.75
N SER A 118 -5.80 16.18 -2.46
CA SER A 118 -5.52 17.31 -1.56
C SER A 118 -6.12 18.61 -2.10
N THR A 119 -6.48 19.55 -1.22
CA THR A 119 -7.10 20.84 -1.61
C THR A 119 -6.27 21.63 -2.62
N THR A 120 -4.95 21.55 -2.51
CA THR A 120 -4.01 22.15 -3.47
C THR A 120 -4.18 21.54 -4.86
N MET A 121 -4.17 20.20 -4.96
CA MET A 121 -4.34 19.50 -6.22
C MET A 121 -5.73 19.71 -6.83
N GLN A 122 -6.78 19.77 -6.01
CA GLN A 122 -8.13 20.10 -6.48
C GLN A 122 -8.15 21.47 -7.18
N THR A 123 -7.54 22.49 -6.54
CA THR A 123 -7.47 23.84 -7.10
C THR A 123 -6.70 23.86 -8.42
N GLU A 124 -5.58 23.15 -8.47
CA GLU A 124 -4.78 23.01 -9.70
C GLU A 124 -5.54 22.31 -10.83
N TRP A 125 -6.24 21.22 -10.51
CA TRP A 125 -7.10 20.51 -11.46
C TRP A 125 -8.20 21.40 -12.02
N PHE A 126 -8.93 22.12 -11.17
CA PHE A 126 -9.99 23.01 -11.64
C PHE A 126 -9.45 24.18 -12.46
N ASN A 127 -8.27 24.71 -12.14
CA ASN A 127 -7.61 25.73 -12.96
C ASN A 127 -7.17 25.20 -14.33
N LEU A 128 -6.75 23.93 -14.40
CA LEU A 128 -6.44 23.25 -15.65
C LEU A 128 -7.69 23.10 -16.51
N GLU A 129 -8.77 22.53 -15.94
CA GLU A 129 -10.02 22.27 -16.67
C GLU A 129 -10.86 23.53 -16.94
N ALA A 130 -10.68 24.62 -16.19
CA ALA A 130 -11.26 25.92 -16.52
C ALA A 130 -10.91 26.38 -17.94
N LYS A 131 -9.78 25.93 -18.49
CA LYS A 131 -9.42 26.16 -19.89
C LYS A 131 -10.26 25.30 -20.83
N SER A 132 -10.54 24.04 -20.50
CA SER A 132 -11.41 23.13 -21.27
C SER A 132 -12.87 23.61 -21.34
N PHE A 133 -13.40 24.17 -20.26
CA PHE A 133 -14.78 24.70 -20.24
C PHE A 133 -15.00 25.83 -21.24
N LYS A 134 -13.97 26.65 -21.52
CA LYS A 134 -14.02 27.67 -22.57
C LYS A 134 -14.23 27.08 -23.97
N PHE A 135 -13.86 25.81 -24.17
CA PHE A 135 -13.99 25.08 -25.43
C PHE A 135 -15.14 24.06 -25.42
N LYS A 136 -16.01 24.06 -24.40
CA LYS A 136 -17.14 23.12 -24.24
C LYS A 136 -16.73 21.63 -24.30
N HIS A 137 -15.52 21.33 -23.86
CA HIS A 137 -15.08 19.94 -23.69
C HIS A 137 -15.28 19.54 -22.23
N ASP A 138 -16.00 18.42 -22.03
CA ASP A 138 -16.10 17.80 -20.71
C ASP A 138 -14.74 17.22 -20.29
N PRO A 139 -14.39 17.28 -18.99
CA PRO A 139 -13.22 16.59 -18.47
C PRO A 139 -13.36 15.09 -18.70
N THR A 140 -12.26 14.42 -19.05
CA THR A 140 -12.24 12.97 -19.24
C THR A 140 -11.45 12.31 -18.12
N PHE A 141 -11.78 11.05 -17.84
CA PHE A 141 -11.04 10.25 -16.87
C PHE A 141 -9.56 10.15 -17.22
N ASP A 142 -9.24 9.96 -18.50
CA ASP A 142 -7.84 9.87 -18.96
C ASP A 142 -7.06 11.16 -18.71
N LYS A 143 -7.68 12.34 -18.84
CA LYS A 143 -7.04 13.61 -18.50
C LYS A 143 -6.75 13.71 -17.00
N LEU A 144 -7.69 13.29 -16.17
CA LEU A 144 -7.50 13.26 -14.72
C LEU A 144 -6.41 12.28 -14.31
N ALA A 145 -6.38 11.08 -14.91
CA ALA A 145 -5.35 10.08 -14.69
C ALA A 145 -3.96 10.63 -15.05
N ASN A 146 -3.82 11.27 -16.22
CA ASN A 146 -2.56 11.88 -16.62
C ASN A 146 -2.14 13.01 -15.67
N PHE A 147 -3.07 13.86 -15.24
CA PHE A 147 -2.77 14.89 -14.24
C PHE A 147 -2.25 14.31 -12.93
N ILE A 148 -2.84 13.22 -12.44
CA ILE A 148 -2.40 12.54 -11.21
C ILE A 148 -1.02 11.89 -11.42
N SER A 149 -0.78 11.24 -12.56
CA SER A 149 0.53 10.69 -12.90
C SER A 149 1.62 11.76 -12.99
N ASP A 150 1.34 12.89 -13.63
CA ASP A 150 2.26 14.04 -13.70
C ASP A 150 2.61 14.55 -12.28
N LYS A 151 1.66 14.49 -11.35
CA LYS A 151 1.89 14.87 -9.94
C LYS A 151 2.77 13.87 -9.21
N VAL A 152 2.59 12.58 -9.45
CA VAL A 152 3.49 11.53 -8.95
C VAL A 152 4.91 11.76 -9.45
N ASP A 153 5.08 11.97 -10.76
CA ASP A 153 6.38 12.19 -11.39
C ASP A 153 7.05 13.48 -10.90
N ALA A 154 6.29 14.58 -10.77
CA ALA A 154 6.79 15.84 -10.23
C ALA A 154 7.31 15.67 -8.80
N ALA A 155 6.62 14.89 -7.98
CA ALA A 155 7.01 14.64 -6.60
C ALA A 155 8.25 13.73 -6.49
N ALA A 156 8.37 12.75 -7.38
CA ALA A 156 9.58 11.94 -7.53
C ALA A 156 10.77 12.81 -7.96
N ALA A 157 10.58 13.68 -8.97
CA ALA A 157 11.59 14.62 -9.42
C ALA A 157 12.01 15.59 -8.30
N GLN A 158 11.04 16.12 -7.54
CA GLN A 158 11.34 16.97 -6.39
C GLN A 158 12.23 16.23 -5.39
N THR A 159 11.93 14.96 -5.09
CA THR A 159 12.77 14.14 -4.19
C THR A 159 14.20 13.99 -4.72
N VAL A 160 14.39 13.82 -6.03
CA VAL A 160 15.71 13.69 -6.66
C VAL A 160 16.49 15.01 -6.67
N TYR A 161 15.83 16.11 -7.04
CA TYR A 161 16.51 17.39 -7.32
C TYR A 161 16.54 18.34 -6.11
N THR A 162 15.78 18.09 -5.04
CA THR A 162 15.84 18.87 -3.79
C THR A 162 16.80 18.30 -2.75
N VAL A 163 17.58 17.25 -3.09
CA VAL A 163 18.74 16.82 -2.29
C VAL A 163 19.85 17.89 -2.38
N GLY A 164 19.70 18.96 -1.61
CA GLY A 164 20.81 19.78 -1.16
C GLY A 164 21.59 19.05 -0.03
N PRO A 165 22.90 19.31 0.15
CA PRO A 165 23.75 18.56 1.07
C PRO A 165 23.26 18.70 2.51
N SER A 166 22.51 17.70 2.99
CA SER A 166 22.10 17.59 4.39
C SER A 166 23.10 16.78 5.24
N TYR A 167 24.24 16.38 4.67
CA TYR A 167 25.40 15.99 5.47
C TYR A 167 26.07 17.28 5.96
N MET A 168 26.33 17.38 7.28
CA MET A 168 26.80 18.57 8.00
C MET A 168 25.70 19.50 8.53
N ARG A 169 24.73 18.95 9.27
CA ARG A 169 24.25 19.69 10.46
C ARG A 169 24.85 19.01 11.69
N PRO A 170 25.94 19.52 12.27
CA PRO A 170 26.31 19.13 13.61
C PRO A 170 25.11 19.44 14.50
N GLN A 171 24.57 18.40 15.11
CA GLN A 171 23.50 18.51 16.08
C GLN A 171 24.09 19.28 17.28
N SER A 172 23.93 20.60 17.30
CA SER A 172 24.25 21.40 18.48
C SER A 172 23.18 21.07 19.53
N ASN A 173 23.49 20.10 20.38
CA ASN A 173 22.75 19.90 21.62
C ASN A 173 22.81 21.22 22.41
N PRO A 174 21.69 21.90 22.69
CA PRO A 174 21.71 22.96 23.67
C PRO A 174 21.88 22.31 25.04
N VAL A 175 23.11 22.33 25.55
CA VAL A 175 23.38 22.06 26.97
C VAL A 175 22.61 23.10 27.76
N ARG A 176 21.50 22.69 28.37
CA ARG A 176 20.73 23.51 29.31
C ARG A 176 21.55 23.66 30.60
N PRO A 177 21.95 24.86 31.03
CA PRO A 177 22.57 25.03 32.33
C PRO A 177 21.51 24.77 33.42
N GLN A 178 21.74 23.81 34.30
CA GLN A 178 20.94 23.67 35.52
C GLN A 178 21.39 24.72 36.54
N PRO A 179 20.46 25.50 37.14
CA PRO A 179 20.79 26.35 38.28
C PRO A 179 20.96 25.50 39.53
N THR A 180 22.13 25.65 40.15
CA THR A 180 22.45 25.22 41.51
C THR A 180 21.52 25.89 42.52
N HIS A 181 20.67 25.12 43.19
CA HIS A 181 20.12 25.51 44.49
C HIS A 181 20.18 24.33 45.45
N ILE A 182 21.09 24.48 46.42
CA ILE A 182 21.21 23.67 47.63
C ILE A 182 20.06 24.05 48.56
N PRO A 183 19.37 23.08 49.18
CA PRO A 183 19.14 23.21 50.61
C PRO A 183 19.68 22.02 51.40
N LEU A 184 20.46 22.37 52.43
CA LEU A 184 20.93 21.51 53.50
C LEU A 184 19.79 21.12 54.45
N TYR A 185 20.02 19.98 55.13
CA TYR A 185 19.42 19.48 56.38
C TYR A 185 18.03 18.78 56.29
N LYS A 186 18.03 17.44 56.30
CA LYS A 186 17.83 16.58 57.49
C LYS A 186 17.84 15.10 57.10
N ALA A 187 18.70 14.33 57.76
CA ALA A 187 18.79 12.88 57.61
C ALA A 187 17.68 12.18 58.40
N ALA A 188 17.17 11.08 57.86
CA ALA A 188 16.70 9.93 58.63
C ALA A 188 16.97 8.66 57.81
N PHE A 189 17.90 7.86 58.32
CA PHE A 189 18.19 6.51 57.88
C PHE A 189 17.00 5.60 58.22
N LEU A 190 16.65 4.66 57.34
CA LEU A 190 16.32 3.28 57.72
C LEU A 190 16.51 2.35 56.52
N THR A 191 17.27 1.30 56.77
CA THR A 191 17.75 0.27 55.86
C THR A 191 16.75 -0.88 55.78
N THR A 192 16.46 -1.40 54.58
CA THR A 192 16.28 -2.83 54.34
C THR A 192 16.56 -3.13 52.87
N GLN A 193 17.57 -3.97 52.62
CA GLN A 193 17.88 -4.53 51.31
C GLN A 193 17.09 -5.84 51.07
N ILE A 194 17.09 -6.20 49.78
CA ILE A 194 17.08 -7.54 49.16
C ILE A 194 15.76 -7.89 48.44
N GLY A 195 15.90 -8.00 47.11
CA GLY A 195 14.89 -8.57 46.21
C GLY A 195 15.22 -8.38 44.73
N ASN A 196 16.44 -8.76 44.32
CA ASN A 196 16.94 -8.73 42.94
C ASN A 196 16.20 -9.75 42.07
N SER A 197 15.73 -9.37 40.88
CA SER A 197 15.50 -10.30 39.76
C SER A 197 15.58 -9.57 38.42
N ARG A 198 16.75 -9.74 37.80
CA ARG A 198 17.09 -9.40 36.43
C ARG A 198 16.32 -10.33 35.48
N SER A 199 15.54 -9.80 34.55
CA SER A 199 15.24 -10.49 33.29
C SER A 199 16.24 -10.02 32.24
N GLY A 200 17.46 -10.56 32.32
CA GLY A 200 18.39 -10.53 31.19
C GLY A 200 18.00 -11.63 30.22
N GLN A 201 17.44 -11.26 29.07
CA GLN A 201 17.34 -12.18 27.95
C GLN A 201 18.76 -12.57 27.53
N VAL A 202 19.08 -13.84 27.77
CA VAL A 202 20.26 -14.52 27.23
C VAL A 202 20.16 -14.45 25.70
N ARG A 203 20.93 -13.55 25.07
CA ARG A 203 21.14 -13.58 23.62
C ARG A 203 21.98 -14.82 23.32
N LEU A 204 21.36 -15.82 22.71
CA LEU A 204 22.06 -16.96 22.13
C LEU A 204 23.11 -16.43 21.12
N PRO A 205 24.30 -17.05 21.02
CA PRO A 205 25.31 -16.62 20.05
C PRO A 205 24.74 -16.74 18.64
N VAL A 206 24.65 -15.61 17.92
CA VAL A 206 24.28 -15.62 16.50
C VAL A 206 25.53 -16.03 15.73
N ASN A 207 25.55 -17.28 15.28
CA ASN A 207 26.55 -17.78 14.35
C ASN A 207 26.01 -17.60 12.92
N CYS A 208 26.86 -17.06 12.05
CA CYS A 208 26.54 -16.86 10.65
C CYS A 208 26.27 -18.22 9.98
N ALA A 209 25.14 -18.35 9.31
CA ALA A 209 24.74 -19.59 8.63
C ALA A 209 25.67 -19.97 7.47
N GLN A 210 26.46 -19.02 6.95
CA GLN A 210 27.33 -19.23 5.79
C GLN A 210 28.74 -19.68 6.19
N CYS A 211 29.34 -19.11 7.24
CA CYS A 211 30.74 -19.38 7.62
C CYS A 211 30.95 -19.78 9.09
N GLY A 212 29.88 -19.86 9.89
CA GLY A 212 29.92 -20.33 11.28
C GLY A 212 30.52 -19.35 12.30
N SER A 213 30.95 -18.15 11.88
CA SER A 213 31.53 -17.13 12.75
C SER A 213 30.46 -16.24 13.41
N SER A 214 30.79 -15.57 14.52
CA SER A 214 29.83 -14.77 15.31
C SER A 214 29.45 -13.43 14.67
N HIS A 215 28.59 -13.46 13.65
CA HIS A 215 27.97 -12.29 13.00
C HIS A 215 26.65 -12.67 12.31
N TYR A 216 25.86 -11.67 11.92
CA TYR A 216 24.64 -11.86 11.14
C TYR A 216 24.96 -12.07 9.64
N LEU A 217 24.12 -12.80 8.91
CA LEU A 217 24.35 -13.18 7.51
C LEU A 217 24.56 -11.97 6.58
N ASP A 218 23.89 -10.85 6.84
CA ASP A 218 24.01 -9.58 6.12
C ASP A 218 25.37 -8.88 6.28
N GLN A 219 26.18 -9.35 7.24
CA GLN A 219 27.52 -8.85 7.54
C GLN A 219 28.61 -9.86 7.12
N CYS A 220 28.22 -10.94 6.42
CA CYS A 220 29.16 -11.97 6.03
C CYS A 220 29.89 -11.60 4.73
N PRO A 221 31.23 -11.52 4.73
CA PRO A 221 32.01 -11.19 3.53
C PRO A 221 31.93 -12.25 2.41
N GLU A 222 31.48 -13.46 2.73
CA GLU A 222 31.29 -14.57 1.78
C GLU A 222 29.85 -14.64 1.22
N PHE A 223 28.96 -13.73 1.64
CA PHE A 223 27.55 -13.69 1.22
C PHE A 223 27.34 -12.74 0.03
N VAL A 224 28.05 -13.02 -1.07
CA VAL A 224 27.83 -12.36 -2.38
C VAL A 224 26.71 -13.05 -3.14
#